data_AF-X1N8D0-F1
#
_entry.id   AF-X1N8D0-F1
#
_cell.length_a   1.000
_cell.length_b   1.000
_cell.length_c   1.000
_cell.angle_alpha   90.00
_cell.angle_beta   90.00
_cell.angle_gamma   90.00
#
_symmetry.space_group_name_H-M   'P 1'
#
loop_
_entity.id
_entity.type
_entity.pdbx_description
1 polymer ?
#
loop_
_entity_poly.entity_id
_entity_poly.type
_entity_poly.pdbx_seq_one_letter_code
_entity_poly.pdbx_strand_id
1 'polypeptide(L)'
;DDSDISIDGPGLYAPYCYDSVFIIIEAMKRSNSISPKDYIDELKTTSYDGLVGHIEFDSNGDRVNPLSTVFIVKDGAWTRY
;
A
#
# COMPACT_ATOMS: atom_id res chain seq x y z
N ASP A 1 -7.03 8.49 -24.07
CA ASP A 1 -7.46 9.86 -23.73
C ASP A 1 -7.26 9.97 -22.23
N ASP A 2 -6.11 10.50 -21.80
CA ASP A 2 -5.72 10.62 -20.39
C ASP A 2 -6.43 11.82 -19.74
N SER A 3 -7.73 11.95 -19.99
CA SER A 3 -8.56 13.07 -19.53
C SER A 3 -9.01 12.94 -18.07
N ASP A 4 -8.75 11.79 -17.42
CA ASP A 4 -9.17 11.50 -16.04
C ASP A 4 -8.05 11.64 -14.98
N ILE A 5 -6.82 12.03 -15.35
CA ILE A 5 -5.79 12.36 -14.36
C ILE A 5 -6.02 13.81 -13.88
N SER A 6 -7.01 13.99 -13.01
CA SER A 6 -7.15 15.22 -12.23
C SER A 6 -5.93 15.38 -11.31
N ILE A 7 -5.24 16.52 -11.42
CA ILE A 7 -4.12 16.92 -10.54
C ILE A 7 -4.61 17.66 -9.28
N ASP A 8 -5.92 17.70 -9.05
CA ASP A 8 -6.53 18.49 -7.96
C ASP A 8 -6.31 17.86 -6.57
N GLY A 9 -5.73 16.66 -6.52
CA GLY A 9 -5.40 15.97 -5.30
C GLY A 9 -4.48 14.76 -5.51
N PRO A 10 -4.06 14.11 -4.41
CA PRO A 10 -3.32 12.86 -4.50
C PRO A 10 -4.14 11.80 -5.23
N GLY A 11 -3.56 11.19 -6.28
CA GLY A 11 -4.25 10.17 -7.08
C GLY A 11 -4.65 8.93 -6.26
N LEU A 12 -5.50 8.07 -6.83
CA LEU A 12 -6.10 6.91 -6.14
C LEU A 12 -5.08 5.99 -5.43
N TYR A 13 -3.85 5.89 -5.97
CA TYR A 13 -2.79 5.04 -5.42
C TYR A 13 -1.80 5.78 -4.51
N ALA A 14 -1.90 7.10 -4.39
CA ALA A 14 -1.01 7.90 -3.55
C ALA A 14 -0.92 7.43 -2.08
N PRO A 15 -1.99 7.07 -1.36
CA PRO A 15 -1.87 6.61 0.02
C PRO A 15 -1.08 5.29 0.13
N TYR A 16 -1.21 4.40 -0.86
CA TYR A 16 -0.44 3.15 -0.91
C TYR A 16 1.05 3.40 -1.13
N CYS A 17 1.39 4.30 -2.05
CA CYS A 17 2.77 4.69 -2.30
C CYS A 17 3.39 5.37 -1.07
N TYR A 18 2.62 6.21 -0.38
CA TYR A 18 3.04 6.86 0.85
C TYR A 18 3.43 5.83 1.91
N ASP A 19 2.54 4.89 2.24
CA ASP A 19 2.82 3.85 3.23
C ASP A 19 3.99 2.95 2.81
N SER A 20 4.10 2.60 1.52
CA SER A 20 5.20 1.78 1.00
C SER A 20 6.58 2.40 1.24
N VAL A 21 6.70 3.73 1.07
CA VAL A 21 7.96 4.45 1.32
C VAL A 21 8.35 4.35 2.80
N PHE A 22 7.40 4.56 3.72
CA PHE A 22 7.68 4.47 5.15
C PHE A 22 8.01 3.05 5.60
N ILE A 23 7.33 2.04 5.06
CA ILE A 23 7.65 0.63 5.30
C ILE A 23 9.11 0.31 4.93
N ILE A 24 9.57 0.76 3.76
CA ILE A 24 10.95 0.58 3.32
C ILE A 24 11.92 1.33 4.25
N ILE A 25 11.60 2.57 4.62
CA ILE A 25 12.42 3.36 5.55
C ILE A 25 12.56 2.66 6.91
N GLU A 26 11.48 2.11 7.45
CA GLU A 26 11.53 1.39 8.73
C GLU A 26 12.33 0.09 8.62
N ALA A 27 12.23 -0.64 7.50
CA ALA A 27 13.09 -1.80 7.26
C ALA A 27 14.58 -1.43 7.17
N MET A 28 14.91 -0.33 6.48
CA MET A 28 16.28 0.21 6.42
C MET A 28 16.80 0.61 7.81
N LYS A 29 15.95 1.19 8.67
CA LYS A 29 16.31 1.53 10.05
C LYS A 29 16.61 0.29 10.88
N ARG A 30 15.79 -0.77 10.78
CA ARG A 30 16.00 -2.04 11.50
C ARG A 30 17.29 -2.74 11.09
N SER A 31 17.60 -2.76 9.80
CA SER A 31 18.84 -3.36 9.28
C SER A 31 20.07 -2.44 9.40
N ASN A 32 19.88 -1.17 9.76
CA ASN A 32 20.91 -0.13 9.73
C ASN A 32 21.64 -0.06 8.37
N SER A 33 20.89 -0.22 7.27
CA SER A 33 21.44 -0.21 5.91
C SER A 33 20.42 0.27 4.89
N ILE A 34 20.90 0.97 3.87
CA ILE A 34 20.13 1.35 2.68
C ILE A 34 20.32 0.38 1.50
N SER A 35 21.14 -0.66 1.65
CA SER A 35 21.34 -1.67 0.61
C SER A 35 20.14 -2.62 0.57
N PRO A 36 19.49 -2.85 -0.60
CA PRO A 36 18.34 -3.76 -0.69
C PRO A 36 18.57 -5.15 -0.13
N LYS A 37 19.74 -5.72 -0.38
CA LYS A 37 20.12 -7.04 0.13
C LYS A 37 20.18 -7.12 1.66
N ASP A 38 20.33 -6.00 2.34
CA ASP A 38 20.49 -5.95 3.79
C ASP A 38 19.14 -5.75 4.50
N TYR A 39 18.22 -4.97 3.92
CA TYR A 39 16.91 -4.70 4.53
C TYR A 39 15.77 -5.60 4.02
N ILE A 40 15.99 -6.44 3.00
CA ILE A 40 14.90 -7.24 2.40
C ILE A 40 14.27 -8.22 3.39
N ASP A 41 15.04 -8.77 4.31
CA ASP A 41 14.50 -9.71 5.31
C ASP A 41 13.74 -8.97 6.41
N GLU A 42 14.22 -7.79 6.83
CA GLU A 42 13.49 -6.87 7.71
C GLU A 42 12.19 -6.36 7.08
N LEU A 43 12.18 -6.16 5.76
CA LEU A 43 11.00 -5.74 5.02
C LEU A 43 9.90 -6.80 5.09
N LYS A 44 10.25 -8.08 4.94
CA LYS A 44 9.28 -9.21 5.02
C LYS A 44 8.64 -9.33 6.40
N THR A 45 9.34 -8.94 7.46
CA THR A 45 8.82 -8.98 8.84
C THR A 45 8.06 -7.70 9.23
N THR A 46 7.59 -6.92 8.25
CA THR A 46 6.85 -5.69 8.51
C THR A 46 5.50 -5.98 9.18
N SER A 47 5.21 -5.22 10.24
CA SER A 47 3.90 -5.02 10.83
C SER A 47 3.77 -3.51 11.05
N TYR A 48 2.97 -2.83 10.23
CA TYR A 48 2.92 -1.37 10.14
C TYR A 48 1.49 -0.84 10.08
N ASP A 49 1.18 0.14 10.91
CA ASP A 49 -0.10 0.84 10.89
C ASP A 49 0.00 2.10 10.01
N GLY A 50 -0.50 1.99 8.78
CA GLY A 50 -0.45 3.04 7.77
C GLY A 50 -1.77 3.72 7.50
N LEU A 51 -1.76 4.61 6.51
CA LEU A 51 -2.94 5.31 6.02
C LEU A 51 -3.96 4.34 5.40
N VAL A 52 -3.51 3.26 4.76
CA VAL A 52 -4.37 2.20 4.19
C VAL A 52 -4.63 1.04 5.16
N GLY A 53 -4.50 1.29 6.45
CA GLY A 53 -4.73 0.33 7.53
C GLY A 53 -3.48 -0.45 7.93
N HIS A 54 -3.69 -1.57 8.63
CA HIS A 54 -2.61 -2.46 9.05
C HIS A 54 -2.01 -3.20 7.85
N ILE A 55 -0.68 -3.29 7.80
CA ILE A 55 0.10 -3.87 6.70
C ILE A 55 1.07 -4.90 7.25
N GLU A 56 0.88 -6.14 6.82
CA GLU A 56 1.80 -7.27 6.99
C GLU A 56 1.93 -8.01 5.65
N PHE A 57 2.99 -8.79 5.48
CA PHE A 57 3.24 -9.56 4.26
C PHE A 57 3.19 -11.06 4.52
N ASP A 58 2.63 -11.81 3.58
CA ASP A 58 2.69 -13.27 3.58
C ASP A 58 4.03 -13.78 3.02
N SER A 59 4.18 -15.11 2.93
CA SER A 59 5.43 -15.71 2.42
C SER A 59 5.74 -15.40 0.94
N ASN A 60 4.74 -14.96 0.17
CA ASN A 60 4.89 -14.57 -1.23
C ASN A 60 5.21 -13.06 -1.36
N GLY A 61 5.11 -12.30 -0.27
CA GLY A 61 5.26 -10.85 -0.26
C GLY A 61 3.96 -10.10 -0.55
N ASP A 62 2.81 -10.80 -0.58
CA ASP A 62 1.51 -10.18 -0.74
C ASP A 62 1.00 -9.65 0.60
N ARG A 63 0.17 -8.60 0.58
CA ARG A 63 -0.45 -8.11 1.81
C ARG A 63 -1.33 -9.18 2.44
N VAL A 64 -1.18 -9.39 3.74
CA VAL A 64 -2.13 -10.18 4.52
C VAL A 64 -3.44 -9.39 4.65
N ASN A 65 -4.57 -10.03 4.36
CA ASN A 65 -5.93 -9.48 4.51
C ASN A 65 -6.11 -8.05 3.94
N PRO A 66 -5.79 -7.80 2.65
CA PRO A 66 -5.88 -6.46 2.10
C PRO A 66 -7.34 -5.97 2.07
N LEU A 67 -7.56 -4.80 2.68
CA LEU A 67 -8.89 -4.18 2.70
C LEU A 67 -9.35 -3.92 1.27
N SER A 68 -10.46 -4.56 0.89
CA SER A 68 -11.07 -4.43 -0.43
C SER A 68 -12.48 -3.89 -0.29
N THR A 69 -12.88 -2.98 -1.18
CA THR A 69 -14.25 -2.49 -1.26
C THR A 69 -14.86 -2.94 -2.57
N VAL A 70 -16.02 -3.60 -2.51
CA VAL A 70 -16.77 -4.02 -3.69
C VAL A 70 -17.75 -2.91 -4.06
N PHE A 71 -17.81 -2.59 -5.35
CA PHE A 71 -18.83 -1.70 -5.89
C PHE A 71 -19.69 -2.47 -6.89
N ILE A 72 -20.99 -2.22 -6.85
CA ILE A 72 -21.96 -2.78 -7.80
C ILE A 72 -22.73 -1.67 -8.49
N VAL A 73 -23.13 -1.91 -9.73
CA VAL A 73 -24.00 -0.99 -10.47
C VAL A 73 -25.46 -1.39 -10.21
N LYS A 74 -26.23 -0.48 -9.61
CA LYS A 74 -27.69 -0.60 -9.46
C LYS A 74 -28.33 0.60 -10.14
N ASP A 75 -29.30 0.35 -11.02
CA ASP A 75 -30.05 1.40 -11.73
C ASP A 75 -29.16 2.45 -12.41
N GLY A 76 -28.00 2.03 -12.95
CA GLY A 76 -27.03 2.90 -13.62
C GLY A 76 -26.10 3.69 -12.68
N ALA A 77 -26.17 3.49 -11.36
CA ALA A 77 -25.31 4.15 -10.38
C ALA A 77 -24.40 3.16 -9.63
N TRP A 78 -23.15 3.55 -9.42
CA TRP A 78 -22.21 2.81 -8.58
C TRP A 78 -22.61 2.92 -7.10
N THR A 79 -22.82 1.78 -6.46
CA THR A 79 -23.15 1.67 -5.03
C THR A 79 -22.09 0.80 -4.35
N ARG A 80 -21.56 1.26 -3.21
CA ARG A 80 -20.70 0.42 -2.37
C ARG A 80 -21.50 -0.76 -1.83
N TYR A 81 -21.02 -1.97 -2.07
CA TYR A 81 -21.61 -3.21 -1.58
C TYR A 81 -21.14 -3.53 -0.16
#